data_AF-A0AA51XQN4-F1
#
_entry.id   AF-A0AA51XQN4-F1
#
_cell.length_a   1.000
_cell.length_b   1.000
_cell.length_c   1.000
_cell.angle_alpha   90.00
_cell.angle_beta   90.00
_cell.angle_gamma   90.00
#
_symmetry.space_group_name_H-M   'P 1'
#
loop_
_entity.id
_entity.type
_entity.pdbx_description
1 polymer ?
#
loop_
_entity_poly.entity_id
_entity_poly.type
_entity_poly.pdbx_seq_one_letter_code
_entity_poly.pdbx_strand_id
1 'polypeptide(L)'
;MDSKFNVVSRNKDSITLEVINYDNTLLRPLMEEVTKDDKVEIAHYYIKHPEIDNPQIYIKVSTGKPQAAIKRTIRKMNKIYESMYNDLLKEKEKLSKKQ
;
A
#
# COMPACT_ATOMS: atom_id res chain seq x y z
N MET A 1 -7.49 10.58 15.49
CA MET A 1 -7.50 11.31 14.21
C MET A 1 -7.63 10.31 13.10
N ASP A 2 -8.43 10.58 12.08
CA ASP A 2 -8.64 9.62 10.99
C ASP A 2 -7.44 9.58 10.05
N SER A 3 -7.09 8.38 9.58
CA SER A 3 -6.07 8.17 8.55
C SER A 3 -6.66 8.48 7.17
N LYS A 4 -5.91 9.20 6.32
CA LYS A 4 -6.39 9.60 4.99
C LYS A 4 -5.27 9.87 4.00
N PHE A 5 -5.64 9.91 2.72
CA PHE A 5 -4.78 10.38 1.62
C PHE A 5 -5.30 11.72 1.10
N ASN A 6 -4.39 12.67 0.86
CA ASN A 6 -4.66 13.88 0.11
C ASN A 6 -3.90 13.85 -1.22
N VAL A 7 -4.53 14.29 -2.31
CA VAL A 7 -3.82 14.44 -3.59
C VAL A 7 -3.04 15.76 -3.56
N VAL A 8 -1.72 15.67 -3.64
CA VAL A 8 -0.82 16.84 -3.69
C VAL A 8 -0.63 17.31 -5.12
N SER A 9 -0.39 16.36 -6.04
CA SER A 9 -0.26 16.67 -7.47
C SER A 9 -0.67 15.47 -8.32
N ARG A 10 -1.12 15.76 -9.54
CA ARG A 10 -1.57 14.75 -10.49
C ARG A 10 -1.23 15.17 -11.91
N ASN A 11 -0.58 14.26 -12.64
CA ASN A 11 -0.36 14.37 -14.07
C ASN A 11 -1.07 13.22 -14.80
N LYS A 12 -0.81 13.07 -16.10
CA LYS A 12 -1.39 12.01 -16.94
C LYS A 12 -0.99 10.61 -16.44
N ASP A 13 0.28 10.43 -16.13
CA ASP A 13 0.95 9.17 -15.81
C ASP A 13 1.50 9.12 -14.37
N SER A 14 1.43 10.22 -13.61
CA SER A 14 1.92 10.28 -12.24
C SER A 14 0.92 10.85 -11.23
N ILE A 15 1.07 10.46 -9.97
CA ILE A 15 0.34 11.03 -8.83
C ILE A 15 1.26 11.17 -7.62
N THR A 16 1.07 12.24 -6.86
CA THR A 16 1.67 12.42 -5.54
C THR A 16 0.56 12.48 -4.50
N LEU A 17 0.67 11.63 -3.48
CA LEU A 17 -0.26 11.57 -2.36
C LEU A 17 0.46 11.94 -1.07
N GLU A 18 -0.12 12.87 -0.31
CA GLU A 18 0.22 13.06 1.09
C GLU A 18 -0.54 12.03 1.92
N VAL A 19 0.15 11.43 2.88
CA VAL A 19 -0.33 10.32 3.68
C VAL A 19 -0.40 10.75 5.14
N ILE A 20 -1.62 10.86 5.68
CA ILE A 20 -1.85 11.43 7.01
C ILE A 20 -2.28 10.34 7.97
N ASN A 21 -1.63 10.29 9.15
CA ASN A 21 -1.90 9.35 10.23
C ASN A 21 -1.86 7.86 9.83
N TYR A 22 -1.05 7.50 8.83
CA TYR A 22 -0.69 6.10 8.58
C TYR A 22 0.71 5.84 9.09
N ASP A 23 0.88 4.74 9.83
CA ASP A 23 2.19 4.32 10.32
C ASP A 23 3.06 3.74 9.20
N ASN A 24 4.37 3.89 9.35
CA ASN A 24 5.36 3.36 8.40
C ASN A 24 5.29 1.84 8.23
N THR A 25 4.77 1.12 9.22
CA THR A 25 4.49 -0.32 9.17
C THR A 25 3.46 -0.66 8.08
N LEU A 26 2.55 0.26 7.73
CA LEU A 26 1.62 0.10 6.61
C LEU A 26 2.20 0.63 5.29
N LEU A 27 2.93 1.75 5.36
CA LEU A 27 3.40 2.44 4.16
C LEU A 27 4.58 1.74 3.49
N ARG A 28 5.51 1.17 4.26
CA ARG A 28 6.67 0.46 3.69
C ARG A 28 6.25 -0.78 2.89
N PRO A 29 5.43 -1.70 3.43
CA PRO A 29 4.96 -2.85 2.65
C PRO A 29 4.11 -2.45 1.45
N LEU A 30 3.28 -1.40 1.58
CA LEU A 30 2.53 -0.86 0.44
C LEU A 30 3.47 -0.44 -0.68
N MET A 31 4.52 0.31 -0.38
CA MET A 31 5.49 0.77 -1.38
C MET A 31 6.28 -0.37 -1.99
N GLU A 32 6.73 -1.33 -1.18
CA GLU A 32 7.39 -2.56 -1.67
C GLU A 32 6.50 -3.37 -2.61
N GLU A 33 5.19 -3.36 -2.39
CA GLU A 33 4.27 -4.08 -3.27
C GLU A 33 3.92 -3.28 -4.53
N VAL A 34 3.83 -1.95 -4.43
CA VAL A 34 3.66 -1.07 -5.60
C VAL A 34 4.86 -1.19 -6.55
N THR A 35 6.09 -1.26 -6.03
CA THR A 35 7.30 -1.40 -6.87
C THR A 35 7.40 -2.73 -7.61
N LYS A 36 6.59 -3.73 -7.24
CA LYS A 36 6.50 -5.02 -7.95
C LYS A 36 5.48 -5.02 -9.09
N ASP A 37 4.64 -3.98 -9.22
CA ASP A 37 3.70 -3.86 -10.34
C ASP A 37 4.49 -3.49 -11.61
N ASP A 38 4.44 -4.35 -12.63
CA ASP A 38 5.15 -4.21 -13.90
C ASP A 38 4.77 -2.95 -14.70
N LYS A 39 3.62 -2.35 -14.34
CA LYS A 39 3.13 -1.10 -14.94
C LYS A 39 3.62 0.13 -14.20
N VAL A 40 4.36 -0.02 -13.10
CA VAL A 40 4.94 1.09 -12.33
C VAL A 40 6.37 1.31 -12.78
N GLU A 41 6.68 2.52 -13.22
CA GLU A 41 8.05 2.93 -13.58
C GLU A 41 8.81 3.43 -12.36
N ILE A 42 8.13 4.23 -11.53
CA ILE A 42 8.73 4.91 -10.39
C ILE A 42 7.75 4.85 -9.23
N ALA A 43 8.23 4.44 -8.07
CA ALA A 43 7.48 4.50 -6.82
C ALA A 43 8.43 4.82 -5.68
N HIS A 44 8.27 5.99 -5.08
CA HIS A 44 9.09 6.42 -3.94
C HIS A 44 8.24 7.02 -2.84
N TYR A 45 8.76 6.86 -1.63
CA TYR A 45 8.27 7.45 -0.40
C TYR A 45 9.30 8.45 0.08
N TYR A 46 8.87 9.67 0.40
CA TYR A 46 9.76 10.69 0.97
C TYR A 46 9.03 11.54 2.00
N ILE A 47 9.79 12.03 2.98
CA ILE A 47 9.37 13.05 3.93
C ILE A 47 10.29 14.24 3.70
N LYS A 48 9.73 15.44 3.50
CA LYS A 48 10.53 16.66 3.29
C LYS A 48 11.21 17.08 4.60
N HIS A 49 10.43 17.32 5.65
CA HIS A 49 10.92 17.54 7.02
C HIS A 49 10.48 16.41 7.97
N PRO A 50 11.41 15.60 8.51
CA PRO A 50 11.09 14.39 9.27
C PRO A 50 10.14 14.56 10.46
N GLU A 51 10.15 15.72 11.10
CA GLU A 51 9.38 15.95 12.35
C GLU A 51 8.03 16.63 12.13
N ILE A 52 7.83 17.31 11.01
CA ILE A 52 6.72 18.25 10.82
C ILE A 52 5.85 17.85 9.63
N ASP A 53 6.44 17.23 8.62
CA ASP A 53 5.72 16.89 7.40
C ASP A 53 5.16 15.47 7.46
N ASN A 54 3.94 15.33 6.93
CA ASN A 54 3.41 14.03 6.61
C ASN A 54 4.20 13.41 5.44
N PRO A 55 4.35 12.08 5.42
CA PRO A 55 4.98 11.41 4.30
C PRO A 55 4.23 11.62 2.98
N GLN A 56 5.00 11.66 1.89
CA GLN A 56 4.46 11.70 0.55
C GLN A 56 4.88 10.47 -0.24
N ILE A 57 3.94 9.95 -1.01
CA ILE A 57 4.14 8.84 -1.95
C ILE A 57 4.01 9.40 -3.36
N TYR A 58 5.05 9.23 -4.16
CA TYR A 58 5.04 9.51 -5.59
C TYR A 58 5.00 8.21 -6.38
N ILE A 59 4.07 8.12 -7.33
CA ILE A 59 3.95 6.97 -8.23
C ILE A 59 3.81 7.46 -9.67
N LYS A 60 4.61 6.88 -10.56
CA LYS A 60 4.55 7.03 -12.01
C LYS A 60 4.36 5.67 -12.67
N VAL A 61 3.47 5.59 -13.65
CA VAL A 61 3.16 4.35 -14.39
C VAL A 61 3.58 4.45 -15.85
N SER A 62 4.04 3.33 -16.41
CA SER A 62 4.33 3.20 -17.85
C SER A 62 3.05 3.08 -18.66
N THR A 63 2.03 2.42 -18.09
CA THR A 63 0.75 2.19 -18.75
C THR A 63 -0.43 2.34 -17.78
N GLY A 64 -1.52 2.91 -18.28
CA GLY A 64 -2.76 3.08 -17.52
C GLY A 64 -2.77 4.31 -16.60
N LYS A 65 -3.52 4.24 -15.50
CA LYS A 65 -3.68 5.35 -14.54
C LYS A 65 -2.91 5.05 -13.24
N PRO A 66 -2.17 6.00 -12.66
CA PRO A 66 -1.40 5.77 -11.45
C PRO A 66 -2.27 5.40 -10.24
N GLN A 67 -3.49 5.95 -10.15
CA GLN A 67 -4.46 5.58 -9.11
C GLN A 67 -4.85 4.10 -9.17
N ALA A 68 -4.87 3.53 -10.38
CA ALA A 68 -5.23 2.14 -10.57
C ALA A 68 -4.12 1.21 -10.04
N ALA A 69 -2.84 1.60 -10.14
CA ALA A 69 -1.73 0.82 -9.59
C ALA A 69 -1.84 0.70 -8.06
N ILE A 70 -2.07 1.82 -7.37
CA ILE A 70 -2.29 1.85 -5.91
C ILE A 70 -3.49 0.95 -5.53
N LYS A 71 -4.62 1.13 -6.23
CA LYS A 71 -5.85 0.36 -5.95
C LYS A 71 -5.66 -1.14 -6.15
N ARG A 72 -4.95 -1.56 -7.21
CA ARG A 72 -4.65 -2.98 -7.46
C ARG A 72 -3.76 -3.55 -6.35
N THR A 73 -2.74 -2.79 -5.95
CA THR A 73 -1.80 -3.18 -4.91
C THR A 73 -2.51 -3.41 -3.57
N ILE A 74 -3.31 -2.44 -3.11
CA ILE A 74 -4.08 -2.56 -1.85
C ILE A 74 -5.02 -3.78 -1.90
N ARG A 75 -5.70 -4.01 -3.03
CA ARG A 75 -6.56 -5.19 -3.20
C ARG A 75 -5.78 -6.50 -3.10
N LYS A 76 -4.58 -6.56 -3.68
CA LYS A 76 -3.70 -7.72 -3.59
C LYS A 76 -3.28 -7.97 -2.15
N MET A 77 -2.86 -6.93 -1.43
CA MET A 77 -2.49 -7.03 -0.02
C MET A 77 -3.65 -7.51 0.85
N ASN A 78 -4.85 -6.96 0.68
CA ASN A 78 -6.04 -7.43 1.41
C ASN A 78 -6.27 -8.93 1.21
N LYS A 79 -6.17 -9.41 -0.03
CA LYS A 79 -6.33 -10.85 -0.35
C LYS A 79 -5.25 -11.71 0.31
N ILE A 80 -4.01 -11.22 0.42
CA ILE A 80 -2.92 -11.92 1.13
C ILE A 80 -3.30 -12.08 2.61
N TYR A 81 -3.71 -11.00 3.27
CA TYR A 81 -4.09 -11.05 4.69
C TYR A 81 -5.33 -11.92 4.95
N GLU A 82 -6.35 -11.85 4.07
CA GLU A 82 -7.52 -12.72 4.13
C GLU A 82 -7.13 -14.21 4.00
N SER A 83 -6.24 -14.53 3.06
CA SER A 83 -5.77 -15.90 2.84
C SER A 83 -4.98 -16.40 4.06
N MET A 84 -4.06 -15.59 4.56
CA MET A 84 -3.26 -15.88 5.75
C MET A 84 -4.15 -16.13 6.99
N TYR A 85 -5.18 -15.31 7.19
CA TYR A 85 -6.14 -15.47 8.28
C TYR A 85 -6.91 -16.79 8.17
N ASN A 86 -7.41 -17.11 6.97
CA ASN A 86 -8.15 -18.35 6.74
C ASN A 86 -7.29 -19.60 6.94
N ASP A 87 -6.02 -19.55 6.54
CA ASP A 87 -5.10 -20.66 6.73
C ASP A 87 -4.77 -20.88 8.22
N LEU A 88 -4.62 -19.80 9.00
CA LEU A 88 -4.48 -19.89 10.45
C LEU A 88 -5.71 -20.53 11.12
N LEU A 89 -6.93 -20.17 10.69
CA LEU A 89 -8.15 -20.77 11.22
C LEU A 89 -8.23 -22.29 10.96
N LYS A 90 -7.89 -22.73 9.74
CA LYS A 90 -7.87 -24.16 9.39
C LYS A 90 -6.89 -24.94 10.26
N GLU A 91 -5.71 -24.40 10.51
CA GLU A 91 -4.71 -25.08 11.37
C GLU A 91 -5.18 -25.14 12.83
N LYS A 92 -5.81 -24.08 13.35
CA LYS A 92 -6.43 -24.10 14.68
C LYS A 92 -7.48 -25.21 14.81
N GLU A 93 -8.36 -25.37 13.82
CA GLU A 93 -9.39 -26.42 13.82
C GLU A 93 -8.80 -27.84 13.76
N LYS A 94 -7.69 -28.03 13.03
CA LYS A 94 -6.99 -29.32 12.99
C LYS A 94 -6.37 -29.67 14.34
N LEU A 95 -5.81 -28.69 15.04
CA LEU A 95 -5.21 -28.88 16.37
C LEU A 95 -6.28 -29.23 17.42
N SER A 96 -7.44 -28.56 17.41
CA SER A 96 -8.53 -28.86 18.34
C SER A 96 -9.19 -30.23 18.14
N LYS A 97 -9.06 -30.84 16.96
CA LYS A 97 -9.57 -32.20 16.66
C LYS A 97 -8.57 -33.31 17.02
N LYS A 98 -7.32 -32.97 17.33
CA LYS A 98 -6.25 -33.91 17.70
C LYS A 98 -6.07 -34.05 19.22
N GLN A 99 -6.72 -33.20 20.01
CA GLN A 99 -6.84 -33.30 21.47
C GLN A 99 -8.18 -33.93 21.84
#